data_AF-A0A973M0Z3-F1
#
_entry.id   AF-A0A973M0Z3-F1
#
_cell.length_a   1.000
_cell.length_b   1.000
_cell.length_c   1.000
_cell.angle_alpha   90.00
_cell.angle_beta   90.00
_cell.angle_gamma   90.00
#
_symmetry.space_group_name_H-M   'P 1'
#
loop_
_entity.id
_entity.type
_entity.pdbx_description
1 polymer ?
#
loop_
_entity_poly.entity_id
_entity_poly.type
_entity_poly.pdbx_seq_one_letter_code
_entity_poly.pdbx_strand_id
1 'polypeptide(L)'
;MSKHHVKRLVVLRHSKAAWPVGVPDVDRPLAERGHADAPQAGKWLLANKVVPDFILCSVALRTRQTCTWVCGELGDLAPTPKLETGLYASNASTMLSVVNHVPDTVRTLLLVAHMPGVQDLVLNLASRDSDQEAYMDAASHFPTTGLAVLEIDKPWAELDGQDARLTHFAVPRAEDRKKHGHGH
;
A
#
# COMPACT_ATOMS: atom_id res chain seq x y z
N MET A 1 18.17 -25.90 -6.95
CA MET A 1 17.67 -24.57 -6.59
C MET A 1 16.18 -24.71 -6.33
N SER A 2 15.74 -24.46 -5.09
CA SER A 2 14.32 -24.54 -4.75
C SER A 2 13.56 -23.56 -5.64
N LYS A 3 12.43 -23.97 -6.22
CA LYS A 3 11.50 -23.02 -6.85
C LYS A 3 10.94 -22.15 -5.74
N HIS A 4 11.63 -21.06 -5.40
CA HIS A 4 11.04 -20.04 -4.54
C HIS A 4 9.81 -19.52 -5.27
N HIS A 5 8.62 -19.82 -4.74
CA HIS A 5 7.40 -19.29 -5.34
C HIS A 5 7.40 -17.78 -5.15
N VAL A 6 7.17 -17.07 -6.27
CA VAL A 6 7.10 -15.61 -6.33
C VAL A 6 6.19 -15.08 -5.23
N LYS A 7 6.73 -14.18 -4.42
CA LYS A 7 6.02 -13.41 -3.39
C LYS A 7 5.64 -12.04 -3.96
N ARG A 8 4.64 -11.40 -3.35
CA ARG A 8 4.19 -10.07 -3.71
C ARG A 8 4.20 -9.15 -2.51
N LEU A 9 4.85 -8.01 -2.65
CA LEU A 9 4.74 -6.89 -1.73
C LEU A 9 3.85 -5.82 -2.36
N VAL A 10 2.71 -5.54 -1.73
CA VAL A 10 1.84 -4.44 -2.07
C VAL A 10 2.09 -3.31 -1.10
N VAL A 11 2.54 -2.16 -1.59
CA VAL A 11 2.74 -0.96 -0.77
C VAL A 11 1.65 0.05 -1.08
N LEU A 12 0.79 0.33 -0.09
CA LEU A 12 -0.32 1.27 -0.18
C LEU A 12 -0.04 2.49 0.71
N ARG A 13 0.05 3.67 0.10
CA ARG A 13 -0.04 4.92 0.87
C ARG A 13 -1.49 5.11 1.33
N HIS A 14 -1.67 5.48 2.59
CA HIS A 14 -3.00 5.81 3.12
C HIS A 14 -3.78 6.80 2.23
N SER A 15 -5.11 6.69 2.26
CA SER A 15 -5.99 7.60 1.54
C SER A 15 -6.03 8.99 2.17
N LYS A 16 -6.61 9.96 1.47
CA LYS A 16 -6.54 11.38 1.87
C LYS A 16 -7.02 11.59 3.31
N ALA A 17 -6.14 12.13 4.16
CA ALA A 17 -6.46 12.49 5.54
C ALA A 17 -6.98 13.93 5.66
N ALA A 18 -7.83 14.16 6.66
CA ALA A 18 -8.28 15.48 7.06
C ALA A 18 -7.22 16.18 7.94
N TRP A 19 -7.44 17.46 8.19
CA TRP A 19 -6.61 18.29 9.09
C TRP A 19 -7.50 19.07 10.08
N PRO A 20 -8.22 18.36 10.97
CA PRO A 20 -9.00 19.03 12.01
C PRO A 20 -8.08 19.76 13.00
N VAL A 21 -8.55 20.91 13.48
CA VAL A 21 -7.81 21.74 14.44
C VAL A 21 -7.71 21.01 15.79
N GLY A 22 -6.52 21.00 16.39
CA GLY A 22 -6.29 20.45 17.74
C GLY A 22 -6.20 18.93 17.83
N VAL A 23 -6.15 18.21 16.70
CA VAL A 23 -6.03 16.74 16.68
C VAL A 23 -4.56 16.33 16.47
N PRO A 24 -4.00 15.44 17.31
CA PRO A 24 -2.66 14.88 17.12
C PRO A 24 -2.49 14.21 15.75
N ASP A 25 -1.28 14.23 15.16
CA ASP A 25 -1.10 13.69 13.80
C ASP A 25 -1.55 12.23 13.68
N VAL A 26 -1.20 11.39 14.65
CA VAL A 26 -1.55 9.96 14.66
C VAL A 26 -3.07 9.72 14.64
N ASP A 27 -3.84 10.64 15.21
CA ASP A 27 -5.30 10.56 15.35
C ASP A 27 -6.05 11.27 14.22
N ARG A 28 -5.35 11.82 13.24
CA ARG A 28 -6.00 12.46 12.09
C ARG A 28 -6.83 11.43 11.29
N PRO A 29 -8.13 11.68 11.08
CA PRO A 29 -8.98 10.79 10.33
C PRO A 29 -8.80 10.98 8.81
N LEU A 30 -9.40 10.09 8.03
CA LEU A 30 -9.64 10.31 6.61
C LEU A 30 -10.53 11.55 6.38
N ALA A 31 -10.29 12.23 5.26
CA ALA A 31 -11.22 13.20 4.70
C ALA A 31 -12.31 12.49 3.90
N GLU A 32 -13.39 13.18 3.55
CA GLU A 32 -14.47 12.65 2.69
C GLU A 32 -13.93 11.98 1.42
N ARG A 33 -13.00 12.65 0.73
CA ARG A 33 -12.35 12.08 -0.45
C ARG A 33 -11.54 10.81 -0.13
N GLY A 34 -10.91 10.75 1.05
CA GLY A 34 -10.20 9.56 1.51
C GLY A 34 -11.13 8.38 1.74
N HIS A 35 -12.31 8.62 2.31
CA HIS A 35 -13.36 7.61 2.46
C HIS A 35 -13.87 7.09 1.10
N ALA A 36 -13.97 7.96 0.09
CA ALA A 36 -14.38 7.55 -1.25
C ALA A 36 -13.29 6.78 -2.03
N ASP A 37 -12.02 7.18 -1.88
CA ASP A 37 -10.90 6.58 -2.61
C ASP A 37 -10.42 5.25 -2.01
N ALA A 38 -10.44 5.08 -0.68
CA ALA A 38 -9.90 3.89 -0.02
C ALA A 38 -10.50 2.54 -0.49
N PRO A 39 -11.84 2.41 -0.70
CA PRO A 39 -12.42 1.19 -1.24
C PRO A 39 -11.92 0.84 -2.65
N GLN A 40 -11.52 1.85 -3.44
CA GLN A 40 -11.05 1.62 -4.81
C GLN A 40 -9.72 0.86 -4.84
N ALA A 41 -8.89 1.00 -3.80
CA ALA A 41 -7.70 0.18 -3.65
C ALA A 41 -8.05 -1.31 -3.44
N GLY A 42 -9.06 -1.62 -2.63
CA GLY A 42 -9.55 -3.00 -2.45
C GLY A 42 -10.13 -3.59 -3.74
N LYS A 43 -10.94 -2.83 -4.46
CA LYS A 43 -11.47 -3.23 -5.78
C LYS A 43 -10.36 -3.48 -6.80
N TRP A 44 -9.36 -2.61 -6.83
CA TRP A 44 -8.20 -2.77 -7.70
C TRP A 44 -7.43 -4.05 -7.39
N LEU A 45 -7.21 -4.37 -6.11
CA LEU A 45 -6.55 -5.61 -5.68
C LEU A 45 -7.31 -6.86 -6.17
N LEU A 46 -8.64 -6.88 -6.05
CA LEU A 46 -9.48 -7.97 -6.56
C LEU A 46 -9.42 -8.10 -8.08
N ALA A 47 -9.59 -7.00 -8.79
CA ALA A 47 -9.59 -6.97 -10.25
C ALA A 47 -8.26 -7.48 -10.83
N ASN A 48 -7.14 -7.18 -10.16
CA ASN A 48 -5.80 -7.61 -10.58
C ASN A 48 -5.36 -8.93 -9.95
N LYS A 49 -6.22 -9.60 -9.17
CA LYS A 49 -5.92 -10.87 -8.48
C LYS A 49 -4.69 -10.79 -7.55
N VAL A 50 -4.47 -9.63 -6.94
CA VAL A 50 -3.41 -9.37 -5.95
C VAL A 50 -4.01 -9.32 -4.56
N VAL A 51 -4.63 -10.41 -4.14
CA VAL A 51 -5.30 -10.51 -2.83
C VAL A 51 -4.26 -10.80 -1.75
N PRO A 52 -4.13 -9.96 -0.70
CA PRO A 52 -3.17 -10.19 0.37
C PRO A 52 -3.58 -11.38 1.25
N ASP A 53 -2.61 -12.20 1.64
CA ASP A 53 -2.76 -13.20 2.70
C ASP A 53 -2.20 -12.70 4.05
N PHE A 54 -1.53 -11.55 4.05
CA PHE A 54 -1.07 -10.87 5.25
C PHE A 54 -1.15 -9.34 5.10
N ILE A 55 -1.58 -8.65 6.15
CA ILE A 55 -1.69 -7.19 6.16
C ILE A 55 -0.95 -6.61 7.37
N LEU A 56 -0.03 -5.70 7.10
CA LEU A 56 0.62 -4.84 8.08
C LEU A 56 0.15 -3.40 7.86
N CYS A 57 -0.41 -2.80 8.91
CA CYS A 57 -0.97 -1.45 8.84
C CYS A 57 -0.34 -0.57 9.91
N SER A 58 0.11 0.63 9.54
CA SER A 58 0.53 1.62 10.53
C SER A 58 -0.57 1.91 11.55
N VAL A 59 -0.17 2.18 12.79
CA VAL A 59 -1.06 2.47 13.92
C VAL A 59 -1.93 3.73 13.75
N ALA A 60 -1.57 4.65 12.84
CA ALA A 60 -2.31 5.89 12.65
C ALA A 60 -3.77 5.67 12.22
N LEU A 61 -4.66 6.57 12.64
CA LEU A 61 -6.09 6.43 12.38
C LEU A 61 -6.41 6.40 10.88
N ARG A 62 -5.80 7.29 10.09
CA ARG A 62 -5.95 7.33 8.62
C ARG A 62 -5.52 6.04 7.91
N THR A 63 -4.45 5.38 8.36
CA THR A 63 -4.00 4.09 7.78
C THR A 63 -4.96 2.99 8.16
N ARG A 64 -5.37 2.93 9.43
CA ARG A 64 -6.38 1.99 9.91
C ARG A 64 -7.70 2.10 9.16
N GLN A 65 -8.22 3.32 9.00
CA GLN A 65 -9.45 3.58 8.24
C GLN A 65 -9.29 3.20 6.76
N THR A 66 -8.15 3.51 6.14
CA THR A 66 -7.86 3.06 4.76
C THR A 66 -7.90 1.54 4.68
N CYS A 67 -7.24 0.86 5.60
CA CYS A 67 -7.20 -0.60 5.68
C CYS A 67 -8.60 -1.20 5.90
N THR A 68 -9.44 -0.59 6.74
CA THR A 68 -10.84 -1.03 6.95
C THR A 68 -11.63 -1.00 5.65
N TRP A 69 -11.53 0.08 4.87
CA TRP A 69 -12.21 0.16 3.57
C TRP A 69 -11.70 -0.86 2.56
N VAL A 70 -10.38 -1.07 2.50
CA VAL A 70 -9.77 -2.10 1.65
C VAL A 70 -10.28 -3.49 2.04
N CYS A 71 -10.26 -3.84 3.33
CA CYS A 71 -10.74 -5.13 3.82
C CYS A 71 -12.24 -5.33 3.55
N GLY A 72 -13.05 -4.27 3.67
CA GLY A 72 -14.48 -4.33 3.35
C GLY A 72 -14.76 -4.76 1.90
N GLU A 73 -13.91 -4.34 0.97
CA GLU A 73 -14.02 -4.75 -0.45
C GLU A 73 -13.48 -6.17 -0.68
N LEU A 74 -12.41 -6.56 0.03
CA LEU A 74 -11.88 -7.94 -0.04
C LEU A 74 -12.84 -8.99 0.56
N GLY A 75 -13.74 -8.58 1.46
CA GLY A 75 -14.73 -9.47 2.08
C GLY A 75 -14.07 -10.61 2.87
N ASP A 76 -14.56 -11.84 2.70
CA ASP A 76 -14.05 -13.04 3.39
C ASP A 76 -12.59 -13.38 3.05
N LEU A 77 -12.04 -12.78 1.99
CA LEU A 77 -10.64 -12.94 1.61
C LEU A 77 -9.69 -12.06 2.44
N ALA A 78 -10.21 -11.08 3.19
CA ALA A 78 -9.39 -10.17 3.97
C ALA A 78 -8.78 -10.87 5.19
N PRO A 79 -7.44 -10.99 5.31
CA PRO A 79 -6.83 -11.42 6.56
C PRO A 79 -7.02 -10.34 7.62
N THR A 80 -6.98 -10.73 8.90
CA THR A 80 -7.01 -9.76 10.00
C THR A 80 -5.76 -8.87 9.96
N PRO A 81 -5.90 -7.53 9.85
CA PRO A 81 -4.74 -6.63 9.82
C PRO A 81 -3.99 -6.65 11.15
N LYS A 82 -2.65 -6.68 11.09
CA LYS A 82 -1.81 -6.42 12.26
C LYS A 82 -1.35 -4.97 12.25
N LEU A 83 -1.49 -4.31 13.39
CA LEU A 83 -0.99 -2.96 13.57
C LEU A 83 0.51 -3.00 13.86
N GLU A 84 1.26 -2.18 13.14
CA GLU A 84 2.72 -2.10 13.25
C GLU A 84 3.16 -0.65 13.48
N THR A 85 3.82 -0.43 14.61
CA THR A 85 4.31 0.89 15.01
C THR A 85 5.47 1.33 14.13
N GLY A 86 6.32 0.39 13.67
CA GLY A 86 7.43 0.63 12.74
C GLY A 86 7.02 1.05 11.33
N LEU A 87 5.72 1.28 11.09
CA LEU A 87 5.21 1.86 9.85
C LEU A 87 4.72 3.30 10.02
N TYR A 88 4.61 3.82 11.25
CA TYR A 88 4.26 5.22 11.49
C TYR A 88 5.51 6.10 11.46
N ALA A 89 5.48 7.20 10.70
CA ALA A 89 6.59 8.15 10.59
C ALA A 89 7.97 7.50 10.35
N SER A 90 7.98 6.39 9.61
CA SER A 90 9.16 5.55 9.41
C SER A 90 9.79 5.80 8.04
N ASN A 91 11.10 5.64 7.95
CA ASN A 91 11.84 5.69 6.68
C ASN A 91 11.83 4.30 6.01
N ALA A 92 12.39 4.21 4.80
CA ALA A 92 12.43 2.97 4.04
C ALA A 92 13.17 1.83 4.76
N SER A 93 14.27 2.10 5.46
CA SER A 93 15.05 1.05 6.12
C SER A 93 14.32 0.44 7.31
N THR A 94 13.60 1.25 8.09
CA THR A 94 12.72 0.75 9.16
C THR A 94 11.56 -0.06 8.57
N MET A 95 10.92 0.41 7.50
CA MET A 95 9.85 -0.35 6.84
C MET A 95 10.36 -1.67 6.22
N LEU A 96 11.55 -1.67 5.63
CA LEU A 96 12.19 -2.88 5.11
C LEU A 96 12.48 -3.86 6.24
N SER A 97 13.00 -3.39 7.38
CA SER A 97 13.18 -4.23 8.55
C SER A 97 11.86 -4.90 9.00
N VAL A 98 10.75 -4.15 9.01
CA VAL A 98 9.42 -4.73 9.27
C VAL A 98 9.05 -5.81 8.25
N VAL A 99 9.26 -5.55 6.95
CA VAL A 99 9.01 -6.53 5.87
C VAL A 99 9.87 -7.78 6.07
N ASN A 100 11.13 -7.64 6.47
CA ASN A 100 12.06 -8.76 6.65
C ASN A 100 11.68 -9.70 7.80
N HIS A 101 10.84 -9.25 8.74
CA HIS A 101 10.33 -10.08 9.84
C HIS A 101 9.01 -10.81 9.51
N VAL A 102 8.50 -10.66 8.29
CA VAL A 102 7.28 -11.34 7.84
C VAL A 102 7.55 -12.84 7.68
N PRO A 103 6.67 -13.74 8.16
CA PRO A 103 6.85 -15.18 8.00
C PRO A 103 7.02 -15.57 6.53
N ASP A 104 7.98 -16.45 6.23
CA ASP A 104 8.26 -16.85 4.84
C ASP A 104 7.08 -17.58 4.17
N THR A 105 6.12 -18.06 4.95
CA THR A 105 4.87 -18.64 4.43
C THR A 105 3.94 -17.62 3.76
N VAL A 106 4.08 -16.33 4.06
CA VAL A 106 3.30 -15.25 3.45
C VAL A 106 3.67 -15.09 1.98
N ARG A 107 2.66 -15.11 1.10
CA ARG A 107 2.84 -14.96 -0.35
C ARG A 107 2.50 -13.56 -0.84
N THR A 108 1.50 -12.89 -0.27
CA THR A 108 1.11 -11.54 -0.67
C THR A 108 0.93 -10.66 0.57
N LEU A 109 1.93 -9.82 0.83
CA LEU A 109 1.90 -8.85 1.91
C LEU A 109 1.33 -7.53 1.42
N LEU A 110 0.30 -7.01 2.10
CA LEU A 110 -0.13 -5.61 1.96
C LEU A 110 0.40 -4.77 3.12
N LEU A 111 1.12 -3.70 2.78
CA LEU A 111 1.69 -2.71 3.68
C LEU A 111 0.91 -1.38 3.55
N VAL A 112 0.25 -0.92 4.62
CA VAL A 112 -0.50 0.36 4.61
C VAL A 112 0.23 1.41 5.46
N ALA A 113 0.86 2.38 4.81
CA ALA A 113 1.78 3.32 5.47
C ALA A 113 1.77 4.74 4.87
N HIS A 114 2.84 5.52 5.09
CA HIS A 114 2.91 6.97 4.86
C HIS A 114 4.06 7.37 3.94
N MET A 115 3.93 8.57 3.36
CA MET A 115 5.06 9.24 2.71
C MET A 115 6.04 9.83 3.75
N PRO A 116 7.33 9.97 3.40
CA PRO A 116 7.96 9.52 2.15
C PRO A 116 8.28 8.02 2.12
N GLY A 117 8.27 7.35 3.28
CA GLY A 117 8.79 5.99 3.44
C GLY A 117 8.24 4.94 2.47
N VAL A 118 6.96 5.02 2.07
CA VAL A 118 6.38 4.11 1.07
C VAL A 118 7.01 4.26 -0.32
N GLN A 119 7.29 5.50 -0.75
CA GLN A 119 7.92 5.73 -2.06
C GLN A 119 9.37 5.27 -2.02
N ASP A 120 10.11 5.68 -0.98
CA ASP A 120 11.51 5.31 -0.82
C ASP A 120 11.68 3.78 -0.73
N LEU A 121 10.80 3.08 0.00
CA LEU A 121 10.82 1.62 0.08
C LEU A 121 10.63 0.96 -1.29
N VAL A 122 9.63 1.44 -2.05
CA VAL A 122 9.34 0.90 -3.39
C VAL A 122 10.51 1.11 -4.33
N LEU A 123 11.09 2.32 -4.36
CA LEU A 123 12.20 2.65 -5.24
C LEU A 123 13.50 1.92 -4.84
N ASN A 124 13.77 1.77 -3.54
CA ASN A 124 14.94 1.06 -3.06
C ASN A 124 14.88 -0.45 -3.37
N LEU A 125 13.69 -1.05 -3.34
CA LEU A 125 13.50 -2.47 -3.65
C LEU A 125 13.40 -2.76 -5.15
N ALA A 126 13.00 -1.77 -5.96
CA ALA A 126 12.84 -1.95 -7.39
C ALA A 126 14.16 -2.32 -8.07
N SER A 127 14.17 -3.48 -8.74
CA SER A 127 15.29 -3.96 -9.54
C SER A 127 15.26 -3.36 -10.95
N ARG A 128 16.32 -3.60 -11.72
CA ARG A 128 16.43 -3.19 -13.12
C ARG A 128 15.42 -3.88 -14.05
N ASP A 129 14.81 -4.98 -13.61
CA ASP A 129 13.81 -5.71 -14.39
C ASP A 129 12.40 -5.14 -14.21
N SER A 130 12.25 -4.09 -13.39
CA SER A 130 10.98 -3.42 -13.14
C SER A 130 10.34 -2.87 -14.40
N ASP A 131 9.00 -2.84 -14.42
CA ASP A 131 8.25 -2.13 -15.44
C ASP A 131 8.60 -0.63 -15.42
N GLN A 132 9.00 -0.11 -16.57
CA GLN A 132 9.55 1.23 -16.66
C GLN A 132 8.49 2.31 -16.44
N GLU A 133 7.25 2.10 -16.89
CA GLU A 133 6.16 3.04 -16.68
C GLU A 133 5.78 3.08 -15.20
N ALA A 134 5.59 1.91 -14.58
CA ALA A 134 5.29 1.81 -13.16
C ALA A 134 6.37 2.45 -12.28
N TYR A 135 7.64 2.26 -12.63
CA TYR A 135 8.77 2.88 -11.92
C TYR A 135 8.75 4.41 -12.05
N MET A 136 8.58 4.93 -13.28
CA MET A 136 8.57 6.37 -13.52
C MET A 136 7.39 7.06 -12.83
N ASP A 137 6.21 6.42 -12.82
CA ASP A 137 5.05 6.94 -12.12
C ASP A 137 5.28 6.95 -10.60
N ALA A 138 5.74 5.83 -10.03
CA ALA A 138 6.04 5.75 -8.60
C ALA A 138 7.13 6.75 -8.18
N ALA A 139 8.14 7.00 -9.02
CA ALA A 139 9.21 7.95 -8.76
C ALA A 139 8.75 9.41 -8.88
N SER A 140 7.90 9.71 -9.87
CA SER A 140 7.42 11.08 -10.11
C SER A 140 6.40 11.52 -9.07
N HIS A 141 5.46 10.65 -8.69
CA HIS A 141 4.42 10.99 -7.73
C HIS A 141 3.85 9.76 -7.02
N PHE A 142 3.86 9.77 -5.68
CA PHE A 142 3.20 8.75 -4.87
C PHE A 142 2.04 9.35 -4.07
N PRO A 143 0.89 9.67 -4.70
CA PRO A 143 -0.24 10.35 -4.03
C PRO A 143 -0.90 9.46 -2.99
N THR A 144 -1.77 10.04 -2.17
CA THR A 144 -2.66 9.27 -1.28
C THR A 144 -3.45 8.23 -2.06
N THR A 145 -3.61 7.03 -1.50
CA THR A 145 -4.17 5.85 -2.18
C THR A 145 -3.27 5.30 -3.31
N GLY A 146 -2.07 5.86 -3.53
CA GLY A 146 -1.08 5.25 -4.43
C GLY A 146 -0.71 3.85 -3.95
N LEU A 147 -0.65 2.91 -4.89
CA LEU A 147 -0.46 1.49 -4.67
C LEU A 147 0.61 0.97 -5.63
N ALA A 148 1.65 0.35 -5.09
CA ALA A 148 2.69 -0.33 -5.85
C ALA A 148 2.63 -1.84 -5.61
N VAL A 149 2.92 -2.66 -6.63
CA VAL A 149 3.05 -4.12 -6.51
C VAL A 149 4.43 -4.54 -6.98
N LEU A 150 5.21 -5.13 -6.07
CA LEU A 150 6.51 -5.70 -6.35
C LEU A 150 6.46 -7.23 -6.29
N GLU A 151 7.09 -7.90 -7.25
CA GLU A 151 7.28 -9.34 -7.26
C GLU A 151 8.70 -9.70 -6.82
N ILE A 152 8.81 -10.68 -5.91
CA ILE A 152 10.03 -11.02 -5.18
C ILE A 152 10.26 -12.53 -5.29
N ASP A 153 11.48 -12.94 -5.64
CA ASP A 153 11.89 -14.35 -5.73
C ASP A 153 12.81 -14.81 -4.57
N LYS A 154 13.00 -13.95 -3.56
CA LYS A 154 13.77 -14.22 -2.34
C LYS A 154 12.89 -14.40 -1.10
N PRO A 155 13.40 -15.02 -0.03
CA PRO A 155 12.79 -14.94 1.30
C PRO A 155 12.66 -13.50 1.78
N TRP A 156 11.61 -13.19 2.55
CA TRP A 156 11.42 -11.83 3.09
C TRP A 156 12.63 -11.35 3.89
N ALA A 157 13.23 -12.23 4.70
CA ALA A 157 14.35 -11.90 5.56
C ALA A 157 15.65 -11.53 4.81
N GLU A 158 15.72 -11.81 3.52
CA GLU A 158 16.93 -11.61 2.69
C GLU A 158 16.85 -10.36 1.80
N LEU A 159 15.78 -9.55 1.92
CA LEU A 159 15.66 -8.32 1.14
C LEU A 159 16.58 -7.22 1.70
N ASP A 160 17.40 -6.64 0.83
CA ASP A 160 18.35 -5.57 1.15
C ASP A 160 18.43 -4.45 0.09
N GLY A 161 17.78 -4.61 -1.06
CA GLY A 161 17.61 -3.57 -2.09
C GLY A 161 17.73 -4.13 -3.50
N GLN A 162 17.00 -3.53 -4.45
CA GLN A 162 16.95 -3.95 -5.86
C GLN A 162 16.60 -5.44 -6.06
N ASP A 163 15.85 -6.03 -5.12
CA ASP A 163 15.50 -7.44 -5.07
C ASP A 163 14.15 -7.77 -5.73
N ALA A 164 13.42 -6.75 -6.15
CA ALA A 164 12.01 -6.90 -6.47
C ALA A 164 11.68 -6.25 -7.81
N ARG A 165 10.95 -6.97 -8.66
CA ARG A 165 10.42 -6.41 -9.90
C ARG A 165 9.18 -5.58 -9.58
N LEU A 166 9.24 -4.26 -9.69
CA LEU A 166 8.03 -3.43 -9.63
C LEU A 166 7.22 -3.69 -10.90
N THR A 167 6.01 -4.23 -10.73
CA THR A 167 5.17 -4.66 -11.86
C THR A 167 4.01 -3.71 -12.11
N HIS A 168 3.51 -3.05 -11.06
CA HIS A 168 2.37 -2.15 -11.15
C HIS A 168 2.59 -0.96 -10.24
N PHE A 169 2.19 0.21 -10.72
CA PHE A 169 1.87 1.36 -9.91
C PHE A 169 0.48 1.85 -10.32
N ALA A 170 -0.37 2.12 -9.36
CA ALA A 170 -1.73 2.57 -9.59
C ALA A 170 -2.12 3.62 -8.57
N VAL A 171 -3.05 4.49 -8.96
CA VAL A 171 -3.70 5.42 -8.05
C VAL A 171 -5.21 5.22 -8.17
N PRO A 172 -5.78 4.20 -7.49
CA PRO A 172 -7.22 3.97 -7.51
C PRO A 172 -7.96 5.16 -6.91
N ARG A 173 -8.95 5.67 -7.64
CA ARG A 173 -9.73 6.85 -7.27
C ARG A 173 -11.21 6.59 -7.48
N ALA A 174 -12.03 7.15 -6.62
CA ALA A 174 -13.46 7.25 -6.93
C ALA A 174 -13.61 8.22 -8.10
N GLU A 175 -14.52 7.92 -9.02
CA GLU A 175 -14.88 8.88 -10.06
C GLU A 175 -15.37 10.19 -9.42
N ASP A 176 -14.96 11.32 -9.99
CA ASP A 176 -15.42 12.62 -9.53
C ASP A 176 -16.93 12.74 -9.79
N ARG A 177 -17.74 12.77 -8.72
CA ARG A 177 -19.20 12.99 -8.79
C ARG A 177 -19.62 14.38 -9.33
N LYS A 178 -18.73 15.15 -9.97
CA LYS A 178 -19.03 16.48 -10.53
C LYS A 178 -19.08 16.48 -12.05
N LYS A 179 -20.08 15.84 -12.67
CA LYS A 179 -20.56 16.15 -14.05
C LYS A 179 -22.02 15.78 -14.35
N HIS A 180 -22.91 15.60 -13.38
CA HIS A 180 -24.35 15.48 -13.66
C HIS A 180 -25.17 16.26 -12.63
N GLY A 181 -25.59 17.46 -13.02
CA GLY A 181 -26.49 18.29 -12.25
C GLY A 181 -26.19 19.76 -12.51
N HIS A 182 -26.69 20.27 -13.63
CA HIS A 182 -27.36 21.58 -13.81
C HIS A 182 -27.90 21.57 -15.24
N GLY A 183 -29.18 21.23 -15.36
CA GLY A 183 -29.90 21.09 -16.61
C GLY A 183 -31.38 20.91 -16.32
N HIS A 184 -31.99 21.95 -15.75
CA HIS A 184 -33.39 22.30 -15.89
C HIS A 184 -33.54 23.81 -15.68
#